data_AF-A0A358SLQ1-F1
#
_entry.id   AF-A0A358SLQ1-F1
#
_cell.length_a   1.000
_cell.length_b   1.000
_cell.length_c   1.000
_cell.angle_alpha   90.00
_cell.angle_beta   90.00
_cell.angle_gamma   90.00
#
_symmetry.space_group_name_H-M   'P 1'
#
loop_
_entity.id
_entity.type
_entity.pdbx_description
1 polymer ?
#
loop_
_entity_poly.entity_id
_entity_poly.type
_entity_poly.pdbx_seq_one_letter_code
_entity_poly.pdbx_strand_id
1 'polypeptide(L)'
;MQTSNTSMRIPTALRDAAALAVRELGVAASATALTTAALRATLEAVVMQAALDAHYEQHPQARPDLGDLAVAAAELDGHPLAVEPERLRRAAVEIVAKHPDASPDDVLLWAEARALSAA
;
A
#
# COMPACT_ATOMS: atom_id res chain seq x y z
N MET A 1 4.24 -30.39 0.26
CA MET A 1 3.34 -29.52 -0.55
C MET A 1 2.97 -30.27 -1.81
N GLN A 2 1.68 -30.46 -2.09
CA GLN A 2 1.21 -31.07 -3.34
C GLN A 2 1.05 -29.95 -4.38
N THR A 3 1.55 -30.18 -5.60
CA THR A 3 1.41 -29.22 -6.71
C THR A 3 0.62 -29.88 -7.84
N SER A 4 -0.20 -29.08 -8.52
CA SER A 4 -0.97 -29.51 -9.69
C SER A 4 -0.53 -28.68 -10.89
N ASN A 5 -0.21 -29.35 -12.00
CA ASN A 5 0.13 -28.65 -13.23
C ASN A 5 -1.07 -27.84 -13.72
N THR A 6 -0.87 -26.54 -13.89
CA THR A 6 -1.85 -25.63 -14.47
C THR A 6 -1.29 -25.09 -15.78
N SER A 7 -2.00 -25.35 -16.89
CA SER A 7 -1.64 -24.77 -18.18
C SER A 7 -2.22 -23.36 -18.28
N MET A 8 -1.38 -22.34 -18.24
CA MET A 8 -1.78 -20.95 -18.45
C MET A 8 -1.34 -20.45 -19.84
N ARG A 9 -2.26 -19.81 -20.56
CA ARG A 9 -1.92 -19.06 -21.78
C ARG A 9 -1.54 -17.64 -21.39
N ILE A 10 -0.28 -17.30 -21.57
CA ILE A 10 0.25 -15.95 -21.36
C ILE A 10 0.62 -15.30 -22.70
N PRO A 11 0.36 -13.99 -22.90
CA PRO A 11 0.82 -13.27 -24.07
C PRO A 11 2.34 -13.38 -24.26
N THR A 12 2.80 -13.47 -25.51
CA THR A 12 4.24 -13.60 -25.79
C THR A 12 5.06 -12.44 -25.25
N ALA A 13 4.58 -11.20 -25.43
CA ALA A 13 5.26 -10.02 -24.88
C ALA A 13 5.44 -10.09 -23.35
N LEU A 14 4.44 -10.59 -22.62
CA LEU A 14 4.52 -10.72 -21.16
C LEU A 14 5.51 -11.83 -20.75
N ARG A 15 5.54 -12.94 -21.48
CA ARG A 15 6.50 -14.02 -21.27
C ARG A 15 7.93 -13.53 -21.48
N ASP A 16 8.16 -12.77 -22.55
CA ASP A 16 9.47 -12.25 -22.90
C ASP A 16 9.93 -11.20 -21.87
N ALA A 17 9.01 -10.34 -21.42
CA ALA A 17 9.28 -9.40 -20.32
C ALA A 17 9.64 -10.11 -19.02
N ALA A 18 8.92 -11.18 -18.65
CA ALA A 18 9.23 -11.99 -17.47
C ALA A 18 10.60 -12.68 -17.59
N ALA A 19 10.95 -13.18 -18.77
CA ALA A 19 12.27 -13.78 -19.02
C ALA A 19 13.39 -12.73 -18.94
N LEU A 20 13.18 -11.54 -19.48
CA LEU A 20 14.11 -10.41 -19.36
C LEU A 20 14.30 -10.02 -17.90
N ALA A 21 13.21 -9.83 -17.14
CA ALA A 21 13.28 -9.44 -15.73
C ALA A 21 14.06 -10.47 -14.90
N VAL A 22 13.82 -11.76 -15.11
CA VAL A 22 14.56 -12.83 -14.42
C VAL A 22 16.04 -12.81 -14.77
N ARG A 23 16.37 -12.70 -16.06
CA ARG A 23 17.75 -12.79 -16.54
C ARG A 23 18.58 -11.55 -16.19
N GLU A 24 18.01 -10.37 -16.39
CA GLU A 24 18.75 -9.10 -16.28
C GLU A 24 18.67 -8.51 -14.87
N LEU A 25 17.55 -8.73 -14.14
CA LEU A 25 17.31 -8.10 -12.83
C LEU A 25 17.37 -9.10 -11.67
N GLY A 26 17.44 -10.41 -11.94
CA GLY A 26 17.53 -11.44 -10.90
C GLY A 26 16.30 -11.53 -9.99
N VAL A 27 15.15 -11.03 -10.41
CA VAL A 27 13.94 -10.90 -9.57
C VAL A 27 13.34 -12.25 -9.13
N ALA A 28 13.71 -13.35 -9.79
CA ALA A 28 13.32 -14.71 -9.39
C ALA A 28 14.24 -15.75 -10.06
N ALA A 29 14.16 -17.01 -9.62
CA ALA A 29 14.94 -18.12 -10.19
C ALA A 29 14.50 -18.56 -11.60
N SER A 30 13.26 -18.26 -12.01
CA SER A 30 12.73 -18.56 -13.35
C SER A 30 11.48 -17.73 -13.64
N ALA A 31 11.09 -17.62 -14.92
CA ALA A 31 9.84 -16.95 -15.31
C ALA A 31 8.59 -17.62 -14.69
N THR A 32 8.60 -18.95 -14.54
CA THR A 32 7.54 -19.69 -13.85
C THR A 32 7.48 -19.34 -12.36
N ALA A 33 8.63 -19.26 -11.69
CA ALA A 33 8.69 -18.88 -10.29
C ALA A 33 8.20 -17.43 -10.08
N LEU A 34 8.61 -16.51 -10.97
CA LEU A 34 8.12 -15.14 -10.97
C LEU A 34 6.60 -15.07 -11.16
N THR A 35 6.06 -15.79 -12.14
CA THR A 35 4.61 -15.81 -12.41
C THR A 35 3.82 -16.38 -11.24
N THR A 36 4.33 -17.45 -10.61
CA THR A 36 3.69 -18.05 -9.44
C THR A 36 3.72 -17.11 -8.24
N ALA A 37 4.85 -16.44 -8.00
CA ALA A 37 4.97 -15.45 -6.93
C ALA A 37 4.04 -14.25 -7.15
N ALA A 38 4.00 -13.72 -8.37
CA ALA A 38 3.12 -12.61 -8.73
C ALA A 38 1.63 -12.97 -8.59
N LEU A 39 1.23 -14.18 -9.04
CA LEU A 39 -0.14 -14.65 -8.87
C LEU A 39 -0.49 -14.79 -7.39
N ARG A 40 0.40 -15.37 -6.57
CA ARG A 40 0.19 -15.48 -5.13
C ARG A 40 0.03 -14.11 -4.49
N ALA A 41 0.96 -13.18 -4.74
CA ALA A 41 0.89 -11.84 -4.19
C ALA A 41 -0.40 -11.10 -4.58
N THR A 42 -0.83 -11.27 -5.83
CA THR A 42 -2.10 -10.70 -6.31
C THR A 42 -3.30 -11.30 -5.57
N LEU A 43 -3.33 -12.63 -5.42
CA LEU A 43 -4.41 -13.32 -4.69
C LEU A 43 -4.43 -12.92 -3.21
N GLU A 44 -3.27 -12.84 -2.56
CA GLU A 44 -3.14 -12.39 -1.18
C GLU A 44 -3.66 -10.95 -1.02
N ALA A 45 -3.28 -10.03 -1.91
CA ALA A 45 -3.77 -8.65 -1.88
C ALA A 45 -5.30 -8.57 -2.06
N VAL A 46 -5.86 -9.29 -3.03
CA VAL A 46 -7.31 -9.31 -3.28
C VAL A 46 -8.06 -9.91 -2.10
N VAL A 47 -7.59 -11.02 -1.54
CA VAL A 47 -8.22 -11.67 -0.38
C VAL A 47 -8.13 -10.79 0.85
N MET A 48 -6.99 -10.15 1.10
CA MET A 48 -6.81 -9.25 2.24
C MET A 48 -7.77 -8.06 2.15
N GLN A 49 -7.89 -7.46 0.97
CA GLN A 49 -8.81 -6.34 0.77
C GLN A 49 -10.26 -6.76 0.98
N ALA A 50 -10.69 -7.88 0.39
CA ALA A 50 -12.04 -8.39 0.59
C ALA A 50 -12.33 -8.72 2.08
N ALA A 51 -11.34 -9.25 2.81
CA ALA A 51 -11.47 -9.52 4.23
C ALA A 51 -11.60 -8.24 5.06
N LEU A 52 -10.83 -7.20 4.74
CA LEU A 52 -10.93 -5.88 5.39
C LEU A 52 -12.28 -5.21 5.09
N ASP A 53 -12.71 -5.21 3.83
CA ASP A 53 -14.01 -4.65 3.43
C ASP A 53 -15.15 -5.33 4.20
N ALA A 54 -15.17 -6.66 4.22
CA ALA A 54 -16.17 -7.43 4.97
C ALA A 54 -16.10 -7.19 6.49
N HIS A 55 -14.89 -6.97 7.03
CA HIS A 55 -14.70 -6.63 8.43
C HIS A 55 -15.27 -5.25 8.75
N TYR A 56 -15.02 -4.25 7.90
CA TYR A 56 -15.51 -2.88 8.10
C TYR A 56 -17.02 -2.75 7.88
N GLU A 57 -17.64 -3.59 7.07
CA GLU A 57 -19.10 -3.68 7.01
C GLU A 57 -19.71 -4.11 8.36
N GLN A 58 -19.08 -5.06 9.05
CA GLN A 58 -19.53 -5.57 10.35
C GLN A 58 -19.10 -4.67 11.52
N HIS A 59 -17.97 -3.98 11.37
CA HIS A 59 -17.37 -3.11 12.37
C HIS A 59 -16.96 -1.76 11.77
N PRO A 60 -17.91 -0.87 11.44
CA PRO A 60 -17.60 0.42 10.82
C PRO A 60 -16.61 1.27 11.62
N GLN A 61 -16.67 1.20 12.95
CA GLN A 61 -15.78 1.90 13.87
C GLN A 61 -14.33 1.39 13.86
N ALA A 62 -14.07 0.21 13.27
CA ALA A 62 -12.72 -0.32 13.15
C ALA A 62 -11.97 0.23 11.92
N ARG A 63 -12.68 0.94 11.03
CA ARG A 63 -12.06 1.56 9.85
C ARG A 63 -11.18 2.72 10.30
N PRO A 64 -9.87 2.71 9.97
CA PRO A 64 -8.97 3.79 10.33
C PRO A 64 -9.39 5.09 9.63
N ASP A 65 -9.28 6.20 10.33
CA ASP A 65 -9.45 7.52 9.71
C ASP A 65 -8.16 7.97 8.99
N LEU A 66 -8.25 9.09 8.28
CA LEU A 66 -7.10 9.61 7.53
C LEU A 66 -5.90 9.95 8.46
N GLY A 67 -6.17 10.37 9.70
CA GLY A 67 -5.14 10.67 10.68
C GLY A 67 -4.40 9.41 11.12
N ASP A 68 -5.13 8.33 11.39
CA ASP A 68 -4.54 7.02 11.72
C ASP A 68 -3.72 6.48 10.54
N LEU A 69 -4.20 6.65 9.30
CA LEU A 69 -3.44 6.26 8.11
C LEU A 69 -2.16 7.10 7.93
N ALA A 70 -2.20 8.41 8.21
CA ALA A 70 -1.02 9.28 8.16
C ALA A 70 0.01 8.93 9.24
N VAL A 71 -0.44 8.57 10.45
CA VAL A 71 0.46 8.07 11.50
C VAL A 71 1.13 6.78 11.06
N ALA A 72 0.36 5.81 10.55
CA ALA A 72 0.91 4.55 10.08
C ALA A 72 1.91 4.74 8.91
N ALA A 73 1.60 5.63 7.96
CA ALA A 73 2.52 5.97 6.87
C ALA A 73 3.83 6.56 7.40
N ALA A 74 3.75 7.52 8.33
CA ALA A 74 4.92 8.12 8.97
C ALA A 74 5.79 7.07 9.68
N GLU A 75 5.18 6.11 10.38
CA GLU A 75 5.89 5.03 11.05
C GLU A 75 6.59 4.09 10.06
N LEU A 76 5.89 3.68 8.99
CA LEU A 76 6.43 2.79 7.95
C LEU A 76 7.64 3.41 7.24
N ASP A 77 7.59 4.71 6.98
CA ASP A 77 8.63 5.44 6.27
C ASP A 77 9.75 5.94 7.20
N GLY A 78 9.62 5.77 8.52
CA GLY A 78 10.56 6.31 9.50
C GLY A 78 10.58 7.84 9.52
N HIS A 79 9.45 8.47 9.19
CA HIS A 79 9.31 9.91 9.09
C HIS A 79 9.43 10.58 10.47
N PRO A 80 10.11 11.74 10.62
CA PRO A 80 10.26 12.41 11.91
C PRO A 80 8.93 12.71 12.62
N LEU A 81 7.87 13.02 11.85
CA LEU A 81 6.54 13.27 12.40
C LEU A 81 5.85 12.04 13.03
N ALA A 82 6.40 10.83 12.88
CA ALA A 82 5.87 9.63 13.56
C ALA A 82 5.85 9.79 15.09
N VAL A 83 6.76 10.60 15.66
CA VAL A 83 6.79 10.88 17.12
C VAL A 83 5.75 11.93 17.55
N GLU A 84 5.05 12.56 16.60
CA GLU A 84 4.02 13.58 16.84
C GLU A 84 2.64 13.16 16.29
N PRO A 85 2.07 12.01 16.71
CA PRO A 85 0.85 11.47 16.09
C PRO A 85 -0.37 12.41 16.22
N GLU A 86 -0.48 13.15 17.32
CA GLU A 86 -1.55 14.14 17.53
C GLU A 86 -1.47 15.33 16.57
N ARG A 87 -0.27 15.62 16.05
CA ARG A 87 -0.11 16.64 15.02
C ARG A 87 -0.60 16.13 13.67
N LEU A 88 -0.32 14.88 13.33
CA LEU A 88 -0.83 14.25 12.11
C LEU A 88 -2.36 14.14 12.12
N ARG A 89 -2.95 13.70 13.24
CA ARG A 89 -4.42 13.66 13.38
C ARG A 89 -5.07 15.03 13.19
N ARG A 90 -4.51 16.08 13.80
CA ARG A 90 -5.01 17.45 13.60
C ARG A 90 -4.84 17.90 12.14
N ALA A 91 -3.70 17.64 11.53
CA ALA A 91 -3.45 17.98 10.13
C ALA A 91 -4.44 17.28 9.19
N ALA A 92 -4.78 16.01 9.45
CA ALA A 92 -5.76 15.25 8.68
C ALA A 92 -7.15 15.90 8.72
N VAL A 93 -7.61 16.31 9.90
CA VAL A 93 -8.90 17.02 10.04
C VAL A 93 -8.89 18.34 9.27
N GLU A 94 -7.79 19.09 9.35
CA GLU A 94 -7.68 20.39 8.67
C GLU A 94 -7.61 20.27 7.14
N ILE A 95 -6.84 19.31 6.62
CA ILE A 95 -6.64 19.18 5.19
C ILE A 95 -7.89 18.64 4.49
N VAL A 96 -8.63 17.71 5.09
CA VAL A 96 -9.87 17.16 4.51
C VAL A 96 -10.91 18.26 4.28
N ALA A 97 -10.96 19.27 5.15
CA ALA A 97 -11.86 20.42 4.96
C ALA A 97 -11.53 21.27 3.72
N LYS A 98 -10.28 21.21 3.22
CA LYS A 98 -9.80 21.98 2.06
C LYS A 98 -9.61 21.12 0.81
N HIS A 99 -9.27 19.85 1.00
CA HIS A 99 -8.95 18.87 0.00
C HIS A 99 -9.57 17.53 0.43
N PRO A 100 -10.85 17.28 0.09
CA PRO A 100 -11.59 16.10 0.56
C PRO A 100 -10.96 14.76 0.17
N ASP A 101 -10.22 14.73 -0.94
CA ASP A 101 -9.54 13.54 -1.46
C ASP A 101 -8.08 13.45 -0.99
N ALA A 102 -7.73 14.09 0.13
CA ALA A 102 -6.38 14.07 0.68
C ALA A 102 -5.92 12.66 1.02
N SER A 103 -4.69 12.37 0.62
CA SER A 103 -3.96 11.15 0.98
C SER A 103 -3.19 11.32 2.30
N PRO A 104 -2.73 10.22 2.91
CA PRO A 104 -1.83 10.26 4.06
C PRO A 104 -0.57 11.12 3.83
N ASP A 105 0.00 11.09 2.63
CA ASP A 105 1.18 11.89 2.27
C ASP A 105 0.87 13.39 2.25
N ASP A 106 -0.34 13.76 1.78
CA ASP A 106 -0.79 15.15 1.81
C ASP A 106 -0.92 15.66 3.27
N VAL A 107 -1.33 14.79 4.20
CA VAL A 107 -1.38 15.12 5.64
C VAL A 107 0.02 15.41 6.18
N LEU A 108 1.02 14.59 5.82
CA LEU A 108 2.40 14.80 6.24
C LEU A 108 2.92 16.14 5.74
N LEU A 109 2.76 16.41 4.44
CA LEU A 109 3.17 17.67 3.83
C LEU A 109 2.47 18.89 4.48
N TRP A 110 1.16 18.77 4.74
CA TRP A 110 0.40 19.81 5.40
C TRP A 110 0.88 20.08 6.83
N ALA A 111 1.15 19.02 7.60
CA ALA A 111 1.64 19.12 8.96
C ALA A 111 3.01 19.82 9.00
N GLU A 112 3.91 19.53 8.07
CA GLU A 112 5.22 20.20 7.96
C GLU A 112 5.09 21.69 7.65
N ALA A 113 4.29 22.04 6.64
CA ALA A 113 4.06 23.43 6.24
C ALA A 113 3.50 24.28 7.40
N ARG A 114 2.65 23.69 8.25
CA ARG A 114 2.11 24.35 9.44
C ARG A 114 3.15 24.60 10.54
N ALA A 115 4.18 23.76 10.70
CA ALA A 115 5.27 24.06 11.64
C ALA A 115 6.12 25.23 11.15
N LEU A 116 6.45 25.24 9.86
CA LEU A 116 7.27 26.31 9.28
C LEU A 116 6.58 27.68 9.41
N SER A 117 5.26 27.71 9.35
CA SER A 117 4.48 28.95 9.50
C SER A 117 4.30 29.40 10.95
N ALA A 118 4.64 28.55 11.93
CA ALA A 118 4.50 28.83 13.36
C ALA A 118 5.84 29.15 14.06
N ALA A 119 6.96 29.03 13.33
CA ALA A 119 8.32 29.38 13.75
C ALA A 119 8.69 30.80 13.32
#